data_AF-A0A420WGL5-F1
#
_entry.id   AF-A0A420WGL5-F1
#
_cell.length_a   1.000
_cell.length_b   1.000
_cell.length_c   1.000
_cell.angle_alpha   90.00
_cell.angle_beta   90.00
_cell.angle_gamma   90.00
#
_symmetry.space_group_name_H-M   'P 1'
#
loop_
_entity.id
_entity.type
_entity.pdbx_description
1 polymer ?
#
loop_
_entity_poly.entity_id
_entity_poly.type
_entity_poly.pdbx_seq_one_letter_code
_entity_poly.pdbx_strand_id
1 'polypeptide(L)'
;MIRSPLPAAILEIVLPLLLVLALLTAGRDAIAHGDASWIMRDKATEHCCGPEDCRPLDPAEVTRKDGAWLVNGIAVPPYNVFPSKASDGRFWGCFYLNYDSAPPVETGPRCLFVPMMF
;
A
#
# COMPACT_ATOMS: atom_id res chain seq x y z
N MET A 1 28.85 55.15 -7.09
CA MET A 1 28.06 53.90 -7.00
C MET A 1 28.93 52.87 -6.30
N ILE A 2 28.66 52.59 -5.02
CA ILE A 2 29.53 51.75 -4.17
C ILE A 2 29.04 50.30 -4.29
N ARG A 3 29.80 49.46 -5.01
CA ARG A 3 29.64 48.01 -4.98
C ARG A 3 30.47 47.48 -3.82
N SER A 4 29.87 47.32 -2.65
CA SER A 4 30.51 46.58 -1.56
C SER A 4 30.45 45.09 -1.91
N PRO A 5 31.58 44.40 -2.10
CA PRO A 5 31.55 42.95 -2.25
C PRO A 5 31.02 42.36 -0.95
N LEU A 6 30.01 41.50 -1.04
CA LEU A 6 29.61 40.66 0.08
C LEU A 6 30.87 39.92 0.55
N PRO A 7 31.21 39.95 1.86
CA PRO A 7 32.39 39.25 2.36
C PRO A 7 32.27 37.77 2.02
N ALA A 8 33.31 37.19 1.41
CA ALA A 8 33.32 35.82 0.88
C ALA A 8 32.80 34.77 1.90
N ALA A 9 33.00 35.02 3.20
CA ALA A 9 32.47 34.22 4.30
C ALA A 9 30.94 34.06 4.31
N ILE A 10 30.18 35.06 3.84
CA ILE A 10 28.71 34.97 3.76
C ILE A 10 28.30 34.02 2.63
N LEU A 11 29.03 34.02 1.51
CA LEU A 11 28.72 33.15 0.37
C LEU A 11 28.98 31.67 0.69
N GLU A 12 30.04 31.38 1.46
CA GLU A 12 30.39 30.02 1.89
C GLU A 12 29.39 29.41 2.87
N ILE A 13 28.62 30.22 3.60
CA ILE A 13 27.60 29.74 4.55
C ILE A 13 26.22 29.66 3.88
N VAL A 14 25.88 30.63 3.04
CA VAL A 14 24.56 30.71 2.41
C VAL A 14 24.37 29.61 1.36
N LEU A 15 25.41 29.28 0.59
CA LEU A 15 25.31 28.25 -0.45
C LEU A 15 25.01 26.83 0.09
N PRO A 16 25.72 26.28 1.10
CA PRO A 16 25.38 24.99 1.66
C PRO A 16 24.02 25.02 2.39
N LEU A 17 23.66 26.14 3.03
CA LEU A 17 22.36 26.28 3.68
C LEU A 17 21.20 26.20 2.68
N LEU A 18 21.32 26.88 1.54
CA LEU A 18 20.34 26.80 0.46
C LEU A 18 20.29 25.40 -0.16
N LEU A 19 21.42 24.72 -0.28
CA LEU A 19 21.48 23.35 -0.78
C LEU A 19 20.78 22.36 0.16
N VAL A 20 21.01 22.47 1.48
CA VAL A 20 20.33 21.65 2.48
C VAL A 20 18.82 21.91 2.47
N LEU A 21 18.41 23.18 2.36
CA LEU A 21 16.99 23.55 2.28
C LEU A 21 16.32 23.03 1.00
N ALA A 22 17.04 23.01 -0.12
CA ALA A 22 16.57 22.41 -1.37
C ALA A 22 16.43 20.88 -1.26
N LEU A 23 17.36 20.21 -0.59
CA LEU A 23 17.27 18.76 -0.33
C LEU A 23 16.09 18.39 0.58
N LEU A 24 15.80 19.22 1.59
CA LEU A 24 14.67 19.00 2.51
C LEU A 24 13.29 19.18 1.85
N THR A 25 13.20 20.02 0.81
CA THR A 25 11.94 20.24 0.06
C THR A 25 11.75 19.26 -1.10
N ALA A 26 12.81 18.58 -1.54
CA ALA A 26 12.76 17.55 -2.57
C ALA A 26 12.22 16.19 -2.05
N GLY A 27 12.22 15.97 -0.73
CA GLY A 27 11.70 14.76 -0.09
C GLY A 27 10.17 14.70 0.03
N ARG A 28 9.43 15.12 -1.00
CA ARG A 28 7.96 15.03 -1.02
C ARG A 28 7.54 13.56 -1.02
N ASP A 29 6.89 13.19 0.08
CA ASP A 29 6.07 11.99 0.32
C ASP A 29 6.21 10.88 -0.72
N ALA A 30 7.15 9.97 -0.48
CA ALA A 30 6.97 8.60 -0.96
C ALA A 30 5.81 8.02 -0.16
N ILE A 31 4.58 8.23 -0.64
CA ILE A 31 3.39 7.55 -0.12
C ILE A 31 3.70 6.06 -0.26
N ALA A 32 4.05 5.44 0.86
CA ALA A 32 4.31 4.02 0.94
C ALA A 32 2.97 3.33 0.68
N HIS A 33 2.66 3.11 -0.60
CA HIS A 33 1.68 2.12 -0.97
C HIS A 33 2.19 0.82 -0.34
N GLY A 34 1.49 0.33 0.68
CA GLY A 34 1.95 -0.79 1.51
C GLY A 34 2.21 -2.05 0.70
N ASP A 35 2.48 -3.17 1.38
CA ASP A 35 2.82 -4.43 0.71
C ASP A 35 1.77 -4.90 -0.32
N ALA A 36 0.53 -4.41 -0.23
CA ALA A 36 -0.56 -4.61 -1.18
C ALA A 36 -0.56 -3.67 -2.41
N SER A 37 0.44 -2.81 -2.59
CA SER A 37 0.47 -1.77 -3.66
C SER A 37 0.33 -2.31 -5.07
N TRP A 38 0.74 -3.55 -5.30
CA TRP A 38 0.61 -4.22 -6.59
C TRP A 38 -0.86 -4.47 -6.96
N ILE A 39 -1.75 -4.66 -5.98
CA ILE A 39 -3.19 -4.82 -6.19
C ILE A 39 -3.78 -3.49 -6.69
N MET A 40 -3.39 -2.38 -6.05
CA MET A 40 -3.88 -1.04 -6.37
C MET A 40 -3.43 -0.55 -7.75
N ARG A 41 -2.23 -0.95 -8.20
CA ARG A 41 -1.69 -0.55 -9.51
C ARG A 41 -2.28 -1.35 -10.68
N ASP A 42 -2.91 -2.48 -10.40
CA ASP A 42 -3.47 -3.34 -11.43
C ASP A 42 -4.89 -2.92 -11.79
N LYS A 43 -5.11 -2.54 -13.05
CA LYS A 43 -6.44 -2.14 -13.56
C LYS A 43 -7.52 -3.20 -13.40
N ALA A 44 -7.15 -4.48 -13.39
CA ALA A 44 -8.12 -5.54 -13.17
C ALA A 44 -8.61 -5.60 -11.71
N THR A 45 -7.82 -5.11 -10.76
CA THR A 45 -8.07 -5.29 -9.31
C THR A 45 -8.00 -3.98 -8.50
N GLU A 46 -7.91 -2.83 -9.17
CA GLU A 46 -7.83 -1.51 -8.51
C GLU A 46 -9.07 -1.21 -7.64
N HIS A 47 -10.20 -1.84 -7.94
CA HIS A 47 -11.45 -1.74 -7.18
C HIS A 47 -11.45 -2.57 -5.88
N CYS A 48 -10.48 -3.48 -5.70
CA CYS A 48 -10.41 -4.35 -4.52
C CYS A 48 -9.81 -3.65 -3.31
N CYS A 49 -8.90 -2.71 -3.49
CA CYS A 49 -8.02 -2.22 -2.44
C CYS A 49 -8.09 -0.70 -2.28
N GLY A 50 -8.33 -0.25 -1.05
CA GLY A 50 -7.96 1.05 -0.52
C GLY A 50 -6.55 1.03 0.11
N PRO A 51 -6.11 2.13 0.74
CA PRO A 51 -4.74 2.24 1.24
C PRO A 51 -4.40 1.30 2.42
N GLU A 52 -5.39 0.85 3.19
CA GLU A 52 -5.18 0.16 4.48
C GLU A 52 -6.00 -1.13 4.64
N ASP A 53 -6.77 -1.53 3.63
CA ASP A 53 -7.76 -2.61 3.74
C ASP A 53 -7.27 -3.97 3.21
N CYS A 54 -5.96 -4.09 2.91
CA CYS A 54 -5.36 -5.23 2.25
C CYS A 54 -4.18 -5.80 3.05
N ARG A 55 -4.18 -7.11 3.28
CA ARG A 55 -3.12 -7.80 4.04
C ARG A 55 -2.87 -9.24 3.55
N PRO A 56 -1.69 -9.81 3.84
CA PRO A 56 -1.50 -11.25 3.69
C PRO A 56 -2.42 -12.00 4.67
N LEU A 57 -2.91 -13.16 4.26
CA LEU A 57 -3.74 -14.05 5.09
C LEU A 57 -2.92 -15.25 5.56
N ASP A 58 -3.21 -15.70 6.78
CA ASP A 58 -2.75 -17.02 7.22
C ASP A 58 -3.48 -18.11 6.40
N PRO A 59 -2.81 -19.18 5.96
CA PRO A 59 -3.47 -20.30 5.28
C PRO A 59 -4.66 -20.87 6.06
N ALA A 60 -4.67 -20.81 7.40
CA ALA A 60 -5.79 -21.25 8.22
C ALA A 60 -7.04 -20.34 8.11
N GLU A 61 -6.87 -19.07 7.72
CA GLU A 61 -7.99 -18.17 7.43
C GLU A 61 -8.69 -18.54 6.11
N VAL A 62 -8.00 -19.22 5.20
CA VAL A 62 -8.50 -19.50 3.85
C VAL A 62 -8.89 -20.97 3.72
N THR A 63 -10.16 -21.22 3.40
CA THR A 63 -10.66 -22.57 3.15
C THR A 63 -11.25 -22.67 1.75
N ARG A 64 -11.05 -23.81 1.10
CA ARG A 64 -11.77 -24.17 -0.12
C ARG A 64 -12.77 -25.26 0.18
N LYS A 65 -14.06 -24.98 0.00
CA LYS A 65 -15.16 -25.91 0.29
C LYS A 65 -16.20 -25.87 -0.82
N ASP A 66 -16.60 -27.03 -1.32
CA ASP A 66 -17.62 -27.17 -2.37
C ASP A 66 -17.37 -26.29 -3.60
N GLY A 67 -16.10 -26.11 -3.96
CA GLY A 67 -15.67 -25.26 -5.08
C GLY A 67 -15.61 -23.76 -4.79
N ALA A 68 -16.13 -23.31 -3.63
CA ALA A 68 -16.05 -21.93 -3.19
C ALA A 68 -14.78 -21.65 -2.37
N TRP A 69 -14.30 -20.41 -2.43
CA TRP A 69 -13.27 -19.89 -1.54
C TRP A 69 -13.93 -19.18 -0.37
N LEU A 70 -13.42 -19.41 0.82
CA LEU A 70 -13.89 -18.80 2.06
C LEU A 70 -12.71 -18.17 2.79
N VAL A 71 -12.94 -16.98 3.35
CA VAL A 71 -12.01 -16.31 4.27
C VAL A 71 -12.70 -16.19 5.62
N ASN A 72 -12.13 -16.78 6.66
CA ASN A 72 -12.71 -16.86 8.01
C ASN A 72 -14.17 -17.37 7.99
N GLY A 73 -14.44 -18.35 7.12
CA GLY A 73 -15.77 -18.96 6.97
C GLY A 73 -16.76 -18.15 6.13
N ILE A 74 -16.38 -16.97 5.63
CA ILE A 74 -17.22 -16.13 4.76
C ILE A 74 -16.85 -16.40 3.30
N ALA A 75 -17.85 -16.76 2.48
CA ALA A 75 -17.63 -17.02 1.07
C ALA A 75 -17.22 -15.75 0.31
N VAL A 76 -16.19 -15.86 -0.51
CA VAL A 76 -15.76 -14.80 -1.43
C VAL A 76 -16.44 -15.04 -2.78
N PRO A 77 -17.13 -14.04 -3.37
CA PRO A 77 -17.74 -14.19 -4.69
C PRO A 77 -16.69 -14.61 -5.74
N PRO A 78 -16.97 -15.58 -6.63
CA PRO A 78 -15.97 -16.09 -7.57
C PRO A 78 -15.32 -15.02 -8.46
N TYR A 79 -16.06 -13.97 -8.82
CA TYR A 79 -15.56 -12.84 -9.62
C TYR A 79 -14.66 -11.88 -8.82
N ASN A 80 -14.55 -12.07 -7.51
CA ASN A 80 -13.63 -11.35 -6.61
C ASN A 80 -12.45 -12.24 -6.14
N VAL A 81 -12.24 -13.38 -6.79
CA VAL A 81 -11.09 -14.27 -6.55
C VAL A 81 -10.13 -14.15 -7.72
N PHE A 82 -8.91 -13.68 -7.44
CA PHE A 82 -7.88 -13.39 -8.44
C PHE A 82 -6.62 -14.21 -8.19
N PRO A 83 -5.76 -14.44 -9.21
CA PRO A 83 -4.42 -14.93 -8.98
C PRO A 83 -3.59 -13.87 -8.25
N SER A 84 -2.88 -14.26 -7.19
CA SER A 84 -1.88 -13.40 -6.55
C SER A 84 -0.72 -13.18 -7.50
N LYS A 85 -0.40 -11.90 -7.75
CA LYS A 85 0.78 -11.49 -8.52
C LYS A 85 1.99 -11.26 -7.62
N ALA A 86 1.81 -11.33 -6.30
CA ALA A 86 2.92 -11.33 -5.35
C ALA A 86 3.72 -12.63 -5.51
N SER A 87 5.05 -12.52 -5.48
CA SER A 87 5.98 -13.66 -5.57
C SER A 87 6.25 -14.30 -4.20
N ASP A 88 5.40 -14.05 -3.20
CA ASP A 88 5.60 -14.47 -1.82
C ASP A 88 4.91 -15.80 -1.47
N GLY A 89 4.15 -16.38 -2.40
CA GLY A 89 3.42 -17.63 -2.20
C GLY A 89 2.29 -17.53 -1.18
N ARG A 90 1.88 -16.32 -0.78
CA ARG A 90 0.84 -16.10 0.23
C ARG A 90 -0.51 -15.82 -0.41
N PHE A 91 -1.56 -16.14 0.33
CA PHE A 91 -2.88 -15.56 0.09
C PHE A 91 -2.87 -14.10 0.50
N TRP A 92 -3.60 -13.27 -0.25
CA TRP A 92 -3.88 -11.89 0.13
C TRP A 92 -5.38 -11.66 0.17
N GLY A 93 -5.84 -10.90 1.16
CA GLY A 93 -7.24 -10.52 1.31
C GLY A 93 -7.37 -9.01 1.36
N CYS A 94 -8.39 -8.49 0.68
CA CYS A 94 -8.86 -7.12 0.85
C CYS A 94 -10.22 -7.17 1.56
N PHE A 95 -10.46 -6.28 2.51
CA PHE A 95 -11.65 -6.34 3.37
C PHE A 95 -12.48 -5.07 3.29
N TYR A 96 -13.78 -5.20 3.54
CA TYR A 96 -14.57 -4.03 3.90
C TYR A 96 -14.22 -3.63 5.33
N LEU A 97 -13.93 -2.35 5.53
CA LEU A 97 -13.65 -1.78 6.84
C LEU A 97 -14.84 -0.97 7.32
N ASN A 98 -15.21 -1.16 8.59
CA ASN A 98 -16.11 -0.25 9.29
C ASN A 98 -15.28 0.80 10.03
N TYR A 99 -15.38 2.05 9.59
CA TYR A 99 -14.67 3.20 10.18
C TYR A 99 -15.40 3.85 11.36
N ASP A 100 -16.62 3.40 11.70
CA ASP A 100 -17.33 3.86 12.91
C ASP A 100 -16.68 3.33 14.20
N SER A 101 -15.73 2.40 14.08
CA SER A 101 -14.92 1.86 15.18
C SER A 101 -13.46 2.31 15.06
N ALA A 102 -12.79 2.50 16.21
CA ALA A 102 -11.36 2.81 16.28
C ALA A 102 -10.63 1.76 17.15
N PRO A 103 -9.78 0.88 16.56
CA PRO A 103 -9.41 0.83 15.13
C PRO A 103 -10.55 0.34 14.22
N PRO A 104 -10.49 0.62 12.89
CA PRO A 104 -11.43 0.07 11.93
C PRO A 104 -11.46 -1.46 12.00
N VAL A 105 -12.65 -2.05 11.83
CA VAL A 105 -12.85 -3.49 11.92
C VAL A 105 -13.21 -4.07 10.56
N GLU A 106 -12.63 -5.20 10.20
CA GLU A 106 -12.99 -5.98 9.00
C GLU A 106 -14.42 -6.52 9.14
N THR A 107 -15.30 -6.16 8.21
CA THR A 107 -16.70 -6.64 8.19
C THR A 107 -16.91 -7.80 7.24
N GLY A 108 -15.95 -8.06 6.34
CA GLY A 108 -15.97 -9.20 5.44
C GLY A 108 -14.97 -9.07 4.29
N PRO A 109 -14.64 -10.18 3.62
CA PRO A 109 -13.73 -10.17 2.49
C PRO A 109 -14.38 -9.48 1.28
N ARG A 110 -13.69 -8.49 0.72
CA ARG A 110 -14.01 -7.86 -0.56
C ARG A 110 -13.44 -8.66 -1.72
N CYS A 111 -12.15 -8.97 -1.67
CA CYS A 111 -11.44 -9.74 -2.69
C CYS A 111 -10.45 -10.72 -2.05
N LEU A 112 -10.16 -11.81 -2.75
CA LEU A 112 -9.16 -12.80 -2.37
C LEU A 112 -8.18 -13.01 -3.52
N PHE A 113 -6.90 -13.06 -3.20
CA PHE A 113 -5.82 -13.33 -4.15
C PHE A 113 -5.13 -14.62 -3.77
N VAL A 114 -5.20 -15.59 -4.67
CA VAL A 114 -4.79 -16.98 -4.47
C VAL A 114 -3.42 -17.20 -5.12
N PRO A 115 -2.41 -17.72 -4.41
CA PRO A 115 -1.09 -17.92 -5.01
C PRO A 115 -1.17 -18.87 -6.22
N MET A 116 -0.41 -18.57 -7.27
CA MET A 116 -0.43 -19.36 -8.52
C MET A 116 0.32 -20.70 -8.41
N MET A 117 0.96 -20.98 -7.27
CA MET A 117 1.68 -22.23 -7.00
C MET A 117 0.95 -22.96 -5.87
N PHE A 118 0.23 -24.03 -6.22
CA PHE A 118 -0.30 -25.03 -5.29
C PHE A 118 0.22 -26.41 -5.71
#